data_AF-A0A852ZGE6-F1
#
_entry.id   AF-A0A852ZGE6-F1
#
_cell.length_a   1.000
_cell.length_b   1.000
_cell.length_c   1.000
_cell.angle_alpha   90.00
_cell.angle_beta   90.00
_cell.angle_gamma   90.00
#
_symmetry.space_group_name_H-M   'P 1'
#
loop_
_entity.id
_entity.type
_entity.pdbx_description
1 polymer ?
#
loop_
_entity_poly.entity_id
_entity_poly.type
_entity_poly.pdbx_seq_one_letter_code
_entity_poly.pdbx_strand_id
1 'polypeptide(L)'
;MSTNRLVVLVNGLPGAGKSTLAHPLARELGVPLFGKDLIKETWADVLGSFPPDERPQHEWNALFGAAASQTIWNLLAQSSCGGVVDSALPGRSRRYVEAGLAQAGVTPTTGDLV
;
A
#
# COMPACT_ATOMS: atom_id res chain seq x y z
N MET A 1 26.50 2.14 7.50
CA MET A 1 25.41 2.51 8.44
C MET A 1 24.17 1.77 8.00
N SER A 2 23.67 0.81 8.78
CA SER A 2 22.36 0.22 8.50
C SER A 2 21.29 1.27 8.82
N THR A 3 20.75 1.92 7.80
CA THR A 3 19.60 2.81 7.95
C THR A 3 18.42 1.95 8.42
N ASN A 4 18.07 2.06 9.69
CA ASN A 4 16.88 1.39 10.22
C ASN A 4 15.66 2.09 9.62
N ARG A 5 14.91 1.40 8.75
CA ARG A 5 13.72 1.94 8.09
C ARG A 5 12.48 1.42 8.82
N LEU A 6 11.59 2.32 9.24
CA LEU A 6 10.34 1.95 9.88
C LEU A 6 9.25 1.79 8.83
N VAL A 7 8.67 0.60 8.72
CA VAL A 7 7.51 0.35 7.86
C VAL A 7 6.34 -0.07 8.73
N VAL A 8 5.23 0.67 8.64
CA VAL A 8 4.01 0.37 9.35
C VAL A 8 2.91 0.05 8.35
N LEU A 9 2.31 -1.13 8.47
CA LEU A 9 1.20 -1.54 7.63
C LEU A 9 -0.10 -1.29 8.38
N VAL A 10 -0.97 -0.43 7.85
CA VAL A 10 -2.30 -0.18 8.39
C VAL A 10 -3.30 -0.95 7.53
N ASN A 11 -3.84 -2.02 8.11
CA ASN A 11 -4.82 -2.90 7.46
C ASN A 11 -6.21 -2.81 8.13
N GLY A 12 -7.24 -3.19 7.39
CA GLY A 12 -8.62 -3.32 7.87
C GLY A 12 -9.62 -3.41 6.71
N LEU A 13 -10.89 -3.61 7.05
CA LEU A 13 -11.95 -3.62 6.05
C LEU A 13 -12.17 -2.22 5.44
N PRO A 14 -12.74 -2.13 4.22
CA PRO A 14 -13.29 -0.87 3.70
C PRO A 14 -14.24 -0.24 4.72
N GLY A 15 -14.14 1.07 4.93
CA GLY A 15 -14.96 1.78 5.92
C GLY A 15 -14.53 1.65 7.39
N ALA A 16 -13.53 0.83 7.74
CA ALA A 16 -13.08 0.64 9.13
C ALA A 16 -12.28 1.82 9.73
N GLY A 17 -12.19 2.96 9.04
CA GLY A 17 -11.46 4.14 9.53
C GLY A 17 -9.92 4.06 9.43
N LYS A 18 -9.37 3.10 8.69
CA LYS A 18 -7.91 2.95 8.46
C LYS A 18 -7.22 4.26 8.09
N SER A 19 -7.80 4.98 7.14
CA SER A 19 -7.22 6.23 6.63
C SER A 19 -7.27 7.34 7.69
N THR A 20 -8.27 7.32 8.59
CA THR A 20 -8.34 8.21 9.75
C THR A 20 -7.18 7.97 10.72
N LEU A 21 -6.66 6.74 10.82
CA LEU A 21 -5.49 6.39 11.63
C LEU A 21 -4.16 6.61 10.88
N ALA A 22 -4.09 6.19 9.62
CA ALA A 22 -2.86 6.16 8.84
C ALA A 22 -2.27 7.56 8.59
N HIS A 23 -3.11 8.57 8.34
CA HIS A 23 -2.64 9.94 8.09
C HIS A 23 -2.00 10.58 9.33
N PRO A 24 -2.67 10.62 10.51
CA PRO A 24 -2.03 11.11 11.73
C PRO A 24 -0.78 10.33 12.11
N LEU A 25 -0.80 8.99 11.94
CA LEU A 25 0.33 8.13 12.28
C LEU A 25 1.57 8.45 11.43
N ALA A 26 1.41 8.57 10.11
CA ALA A 26 2.51 8.94 9.22
C ALA A 26 3.11 10.30 9.61
N ARG A 27 2.25 11.27 9.93
CA ARG A 27 2.65 12.61 10.36
C ARG A 27 3.44 12.57 11.67
N GLU A 28 2.96 11.84 12.66
CA GLU A 28 3.60 11.73 13.98
C GLU A 28 4.97 11.04 13.88
N LEU A 29 5.07 10.00 13.05
CA LEU A 29 6.32 9.28 12.81
C LEU A 29 7.31 10.03 11.90
N GLY A 30 6.88 11.12 11.26
CA GLY A 30 7.70 11.88 10.32
C GLY A 30 8.08 11.08 9.06
N VAL A 31 7.24 10.14 8.64
CA VAL A 31 7.46 9.27 7.47
C VAL A 31 6.35 9.45 6.43
N PRO A 32 6.59 9.16 5.14
CA PRO A 32 5.56 9.27 4.12
C PRO A 32 4.41 8.28 4.31
N LEU A 33 3.23 8.67 3.84
CA LEU A 33 2.05 7.80 3.73
C LEU A 33 1.89 7.31 2.29
N PHE A 34 1.75 5.99 2.14
CA PHE A 34 1.46 5.33 0.88
C PHE A 34 0.05 4.71 0.94
N GLY A 35 -0.95 5.44 0.44
CA GLY A 35 -2.35 5.00 0.44
C GLY A 35 -2.76 4.33 -0.87
N LYS A 36 -3.23 3.08 -0.80
CA LYS A 36 -3.65 2.33 -1.99
C LYS A 36 -4.90 2.92 -2.64
N ASP A 37 -5.88 3.30 -1.82
CA ASP A 37 -7.12 3.91 -2.34
C ASP A 37 -6.85 5.30 -2.89
N LEU A 38 -5.98 6.09 -2.24
CA LEU A 38 -5.52 7.40 -2.76
C LEU A 38 -4.91 7.27 -4.16
N ILE A 39 -4.04 6.28 -4.36
CA ILE A 39 -3.43 6.02 -5.68
C ILE A 39 -4.50 5.63 -6.70
N LYS A 40 -5.41 4.72 -6.34
CA LYS A 40 -6.47 4.26 -7.25
C LYS A 40 -7.44 5.37 -7.63
N GLU A 41 -7.82 6.23 -6.69
CA GLU A 41 -8.68 7.39 -6.91
C GLU A 41 -7.99 8.40 -7.82
N THR A 42 -6.73 8.74 -7.53
CA THR A 42 -5.93 9.63 -8.39
C THR A 42 -5.83 9.10 -9.82
N TRP A 43 -5.63 7.79 -9.99
CA TRP A 43 -5.59 7.18 -11.32
C TRP A 43 -6.96 7.17 -11.99
N ALA A 44 -8.03 6.90 -11.25
CA ALA A 44 -9.39 6.92 -11.78
C ALA A 44 -9.78 8.32 -12.25
N ASP A 45 -9.39 9.37 -11.52
CA ASP A 45 -9.66 10.77 -11.88
C ASP A 45 -8.95 11.18 -13.18
N VAL A 46 -7.75 10.67 -13.42
CA VAL A 46 -6.92 11.04 -14.59
C VAL A 46 -7.14 10.13 -15.79
N LEU A 47 -7.26 8.82 -15.56
CA LEU A 47 -7.30 7.78 -16.60
C LEU A 47 -8.70 7.21 -16.82
N GLY A 48 -9.65 7.49 -15.93
CA GLY A 48 -10.98 6.89 -15.91
C GLY A 48 -11.07 5.61 -15.08
N SER A 49 -12.27 5.32 -14.57
CA SER A 49 -12.57 4.16 -13.71
C SER A 49 -12.95 2.89 -14.48
N PHE A 50 -13.18 3.01 -15.79
CA PHE A 50 -13.67 1.93 -16.64
C PHE A 50 -12.56 1.38 -17.54
N PRO A 51 -12.62 0.10 -17.92
CA PRO A 51 -11.66 -0.46 -18.86
C PRO A 51 -11.71 0.28 -20.20
N PRO A 52 -10.56 0.50 -20.85
CA PRO A 52 -10.50 1.12 -22.18
C PRO A 52 -10.88 0.15 -23.31
N ASP A 53 -11.10 -1.12 -23.00
CA ASP A 53 -11.43 -2.20 -23.92
C ASP A 53 -12.62 -3.04 -23.39
N GLU A 54 -12.95 -4.14 -24.07
CA GLU A 54 -14.13 -4.97 -23.75
C GLU A 54 -13.93 -5.89 -22.53
N ARG A 55 -12.84 -5.75 -21.76
CA ARG A 55 -12.60 -6.64 -20.62
C ARG A 55 -13.63 -6.42 -19.51
N PRO A 56 -13.96 -7.46 -18.72
CA PRO A 56 -14.86 -7.30 -17.57
C PRO A 56 -14.32 -6.30 -16.52
N GLN A 57 -15.20 -5.51 -15.91
CA GLN A 57 -14.85 -4.52 -14.88
C GLN A 57 -14.06 -5.13 -13.69
N HIS A 58 -14.36 -6.38 -13.32
CA HIS A 58 -13.68 -7.03 -12.20
C HIS A 58 -12.21 -7.34 -12.51
N GLU A 59 -11.88 -7.71 -13.76
CA GLU A 59 -10.50 -7.88 -14.21
C GLU A 59 -9.76 -6.55 -14.25
N TRP A 60 -10.41 -5.50 -14.73
CA TRP A 60 -9.87 -4.14 -14.70
C TRP A 60 -9.56 -3.70 -13.26
N ASN A 61 -10.52 -3.87 -12.33
CA ASN A 61 -10.34 -3.55 -10.92
C ASN A 61 -9.20 -4.34 -10.27
N ALA A 62 -9.04 -5.63 -10.64
CA ALA A 62 -7.94 -6.46 -10.15
C ALA A 62 -6.58 -5.93 -10.65
N LEU A 63 -6.47 -5.59 -11.94
CA LEU A 63 -5.28 -4.99 -12.52
C LEU A 63 -4.96 -3.62 -11.91
N PHE A 64 -5.96 -2.75 -11.76
CA PHE A 64 -5.84 -1.44 -11.10
C PHE A 64 -5.33 -1.59 -9.67
N GLY A 65 -5.88 -2.55 -8.92
CA GLY A 65 -5.46 -2.85 -7.55
C GLY A 65 -4.05 -3.42 -7.46
N ALA A 66 -3.65 -4.28 -8.41
CA ALA A 66 -2.30 -4.83 -8.49
C ALA A 66 -1.29 -3.74 -8.82
N ALA A 67 -1.57 -2.92 -9.84
CA ALA A 67 -0.74 -1.79 -10.21
C ALA A 67 -0.57 -0.81 -9.05
N ALA A 68 -1.65 -0.45 -8.34
CA ALA A 68 -1.57 0.48 -7.21
C ALA A 68 -0.64 -0.02 -6.10
N SER A 69 -0.67 -1.33 -5.84
CA SER A 69 0.22 -1.93 -4.85
C SER A 69 1.67 -2.00 -5.31
N GLN A 70 1.90 -2.29 -6.60
CA GLN A 70 3.24 -2.24 -7.20
C GLN A 70 3.85 -0.85 -7.10
N THR A 71 3.04 0.20 -7.33
CA THR A 71 3.45 1.59 -7.11
C THR A 71 3.89 1.81 -5.66
N ILE A 72 3.11 1.35 -4.68
CA ILE A 72 3.49 1.45 -3.27
C ILE A 72 4.81 0.77 -2.99
N TRP A 73 5.01 -0.48 -3.42
CA TRP A 73 6.25 -1.23 -3.17
C TRP A 73 7.46 -0.55 -3.80
N ASN A 74 7.33 -0.04 -5.03
CA ASN A 74 8.39 0.69 -5.69
C ASN A 74 8.72 2.02 -4.99
N LEU A 75 7.71 2.76 -4.52
CA LEU A 75 7.95 4.00 -3.76
C LEU A 75 8.58 3.71 -2.39
N LEU A 76 8.14 2.66 -1.71
CA LEU A 76 8.69 2.24 -0.42
C LEU A 76 10.17 1.83 -0.55
N ALA A 77 10.54 1.14 -1.63
CA ALA A 77 11.93 0.77 -1.93
C ALA A 77 12.87 1.99 -1.95
N GLN A 78 12.37 3.10 -2.50
CA GLN A 78 13.10 4.36 -2.64
C GLN A 78 13.03 5.24 -1.39
N SER A 79 12.19 4.90 -0.41
CA SER A 79 12.11 5.64 0.84
C SER A 79 13.22 5.21 1.80
N SER A 80 14.16 6.10 2.08
CA SER A 80 15.25 5.87 3.04
C SER A 80 14.78 5.90 4.50
N CYS A 81 13.63 6.52 4.80
CA CYS A 81 13.04 6.57 6.14
C CYS A 81 11.94 5.50 6.37
N GLY A 82 11.52 4.78 5.33
CA GLY A 82 10.40 3.84 5.40
C GLY A 82 9.05 4.52 5.12
N GLY A 83 7.97 4.12 5.78
CA GLY A 83 6.66 4.71 5.53
C GLY A 83 5.49 3.95 6.15
N VAL A 84 4.36 4.63 6.21
CA VAL A 84 3.07 4.02 6.56
C VAL A 84 2.39 3.59 5.26
N VAL A 85 1.94 2.33 5.18
CA VAL A 85 1.20 1.80 4.04
C VAL A 85 -0.25 1.56 4.47
N ASP A 86 -1.18 2.30 3.88
CA ASP A 86 -2.64 2.10 4.10
C ASP A 86 -3.22 1.31 2.93
N SER A 87 -3.63 0.07 3.21
CA SER A 87 -4.22 -0.81 2.20
C SER A 87 -5.18 -1.80 2.84
N ALA A 88 -6.35 -1.98 2.22
CA ALA A 88 -7.23 -3.11 2.54
C ALA A 88 -6.59 -4.42 2.03
N LEU A 89 -6.09 -5.23 2.96
CA LEU A 89 -5.47 -6.53 2.72
C LEU A 89 -6.42 -7.61 3.24
N PRO A 90 -7.12 -8.36 2.36
CA PRO A 90 -7.99 -9.45 2.79
C PRO A 90 -7.22 -10.53 3.58
N GLY A 91 -7.94 -11.33 4.38
CA GLY A 91 -7.40 -12.26 5.40
C GLY A 91 -6.45 -13.39 4.96
N ARG A 92 -5.86 -13.34 3.76
CA ARG A 92 -4.79 -14.23 3.27
C ARG A 92 -3.63 -13.48 2.61
N SER A 93 -3.45 -12.20 2.94
CA SER A 93 -2.47 -11.32 2.27
C SER A 93 -1.04 -11.40 2.82
N ARG A 94 -0.74 -12.29 3.79
CA ARG A 94 0.61 -12.36 4.38
C ARG A 94 1.70 -12.57 3.34
N ARG A 95 1.56 -13.56 2.46
CA ARG A 95 2.54 -13.83 1.38
C ARG A 95 2.69 -12.66 0.42
N TYR A 96 1.59 -11.97 0.16
CA TYR A 96 1.58 -10.79 -0.72
C TYR A 96 2.35 -9.63 -0.10
N VAL A 97 2.13 -9.38 1.19
CA VAL A 97 2.87 -8.38 1.98
C VAL A 97 4.34 -8.75 2.08
N GLU A 98 4.66 -9.98 2.42
CA GLU A 98 6.05 -10.47 2.52
C GLU A 98 6.78 -10.30 1.18
N ALA A 99 6.14 -10.66 0.07
CA ALA A 99 6.69 -10.45 -1.27
C ALA A 99 6.89 -8.96 -1.59
N GLY A 100 5.92 -8.11 -1.23
CA GLY A 100 6.02 -6.66 -1.41
C GLY A 100 7.12 -6.00 -0.59
N LEU A 101 7.26 -6.39 0.68
CA LEU A 101 8.33 -5.93 1.56
C LEU A 101 9.71 -6.39 1.06
N ALA A 102 9.81 -7.65 0.63
CA ALA A 102 11.03 -8.17 0.02
C ALA A 102 11.40 -7.41 -1.26
N GLN A 103 10.42 -7.10 -2.12
CA GLN A 103 10.61 -6.25 -3.30
C GLN A 103 11.09 -4.83 -2.92
N ALA A 104 10.58 -4.29 -1.81
CA ALA A 104 11.03 -3.00 -1.28
C ALA A 104 12.39 -3.05 -0.56
N GLY A 105 13.05 -4.21 -0.50
CA GLY A 105 14.31 -4.38 0.25
C GLY A 105 14.14 -4.26 1.76
N VAL A 106 12.93 -4.45 2.27
CA VAL A 106 12.58 -4.39 3.69
C VAL A 106 12.51 -5.81 4.24
N THR A 107 13.40 -6.15 5.17
CA THR A 107 13.33 -7.42 5.90
C THR A 107 12.57 -7.19 7.20
N PRO A 108 11.41 -7.84 7.43
CA PRO A 108 10.70 -7.69 8.69
C PRO A 108 11.56 -8.25 9.84
N THR A 109 11.93 -7.42 10.81
CA THR A 109 12.39 -7.90 12.11
C THR A 109 11.19 -8.49 12.83
N THR A 110 11.23 -9.79 13.13
CA THR A 110 10.19 -10.56 13.80
C THR A 110 9.55 -9.78 14.97
N GLY A 111 8.33 -9.31 14.76
CA GLY A 111 7.50 -8.63 15.76
C GLY A 111 6.31 -7.94 15.09
N ASP A 112 5.11 -8.43 15.37
CA ASP A 112 3.83 -7.71 15.22
C ASP A 112 3.37 -7.36 13.80
N LEU A 113 3.05 -8.39 13.01
CA LEU A 113 1.96 -8.27 12.04
C LEU A 113 0.64 -8.49 12.81
N VAL A 114 0.07 -7.41 13.34
CA VAL A 114 -1.29 -7.39 13.93
C VAL A 114 -2.31 -7.02 12.86
#